data_AF-A0A8S4RWN0-F1
#
_entry.id   AF-A0A8S4RWN0-F1
#
_cell.length_a   1.000
_cell.length_b   1.000
_cell.length_c   1.000
_cell.angle_alpha   90.00
_cell.angle_beta   90.00
_cell.angle_gamma   90.00
#
_symmetry.space_group_name_H-M   'P 1'
#
loop_
_entity.id
_entity.type
_entity.pdbx_description
1 polymer ?
#
loop_
_entity_poly.entity_id
_entity_poly.type
_entity_poly.pdbx_seq_one_letter_code
_entity_poly.pdbx_strand_id
1 'polypeptide(L)'
;MRKSDEQKIHVTEMKMLRWAGGITRLDKIRNEFIRGSFKVAEVQHKMQESRLRWYGHVMRRDKSHMTQRVMAIDEGKRGRGRPLTTWTRTVFNDMKTLGLTPEMTQDRIKWRTSIRRADPK
;
A
#
# COMPACT_ATOMS: atom_id res chain seq x y z
N MET A 1 -4.86 3.40 6.85
CA MET A 1 -5.33 4.44 5.91
C MET A 1 -6.65 3.99 5.33
N ARG A 2 -7.64 4.89 5.20
CA ARG A 2 -8.97 4.52 4.68
C ARG A 2 -8.92 4.52 3.15
N LYS A 3 -9.79 3.72 2.51
CA LYS A 3 -9.93 3.70 1.04
C LYS A 3 -10.25 5.08 0.45
N SER A 4 -10.97 5.92 1.20
CA SER A 4 -11.25 7.31 0.81
C SER A 4 -9.97 8.14 0.68
N ASP A 5 -9.00 7.90 1.56
CA ASP A 5 -7.75 8.65 1.60
C ASP A 5 -6.84 8.18 0.46
N GLU A 6 -6.81 6.88 0.19
CA GLU A 6 -6.14 6.30 -0.99
C GLU A 6 -6.69 6.89 -2.30
N GLN A 7 -8.02 7.02 -2.41
CA GLN A 7 -8.65 7.62 -3.58
C GLN A 7 -8.28 9.10 -3.73
N LYS A 8 -8.24 9.86 -2.63
CA LYS A 8 -7.80 11.27 -2.66
C LYS A 8 -6.36 11.40 -3.16
N ILE A 9 -5.46 10.55 -2.66
CA ILE A 9 -4.05 10.53 -3.09
C ILE A 9 -3.96 10.18 -4.59
N HIS A 10 -4.69 9.17 -5.06
CA HIS A 10 -4.76 8.82 -6.48
C HIS A 10 -5.25 9.98 -7.36
N VAL A 11 -6.29 10.70 -6.91
CA VAL A 11 -6.81 11.88 -7.65
C VAL A 11 -5.76 13.00 -7.68
N THR A 12 -5.09 13.26 -6.56
CA THR A 12 -4.03 14.26 -6.47
C THR A 12 -2.85 13.93 -7.39
N GLU A 13 -2.38 12.67 -7.37
CA GLU A 13 -1.33 12.17 -8.27
C GLU A 13 -1.69 12.46 -9.73
N MET A 14 -2.88 12.03 -10.18
CA MET A 14 -3.31 12.23 -11.56
C MET A 14 -3.46 13.70 -11.94
N LYS A 15 -3.90 14.55 -11.01
CA LYS A 15 -3.98 16.00 -11.24
C LYS A 15 -2.59 16.60 -11.44
N MET A 16 -1.62 16.20 -10.62
CA MET A 16 -0.24 16.68 -10.72
C MET A 16 0.43 16.21 -12.02
N LEU A 17 0.29 14.93 -12.39
CA LEU A 17 0.85 14.40 -13.64
C LEU A 17 0.26 15.08 -14.88
N ARG A 18 -1.06 15.30 -14.88
CA ARG A 18 -1.73 16.03 -15.96
C ARG A 18 -1.23 17.45 -16.08
N TRP A 19 -1.11 18.15 -14.96
CA TRP A 19 -0.59 19.53 -14.95
C TRP A 19 0.85 19.60 -15.44
N ALA A 20 1.74 18.71 -14.96
CA ALA A 20 3.14 18.65 -15.39
C ALA A 20 3.30 18.32 -16.89
N GLY A 21 2.40 17.50 -17.44
CA GLY A 21 2.43 17.13 -18.86
C GLY A 21 1.68 18.09 -19.77
N GLY A 22 1.04 19.14 -19.25
CA GLY A 22 0.15 20.01 -20.02
C GLY A 22 -1.10 19.31 -20.56
N ILE A 23 -1.48 18.16 -19.98
CA ILE A 23 -2.57 17.31 -20.47
C ILE A 23 -3.88 17.74 -19.82
N THR A 24 -4.81 18.17 -20.64
CA THR A 24 -6.16 18.54 -20.24
C THR A 24 -7.10 17.33 -20.24
N ARG A 25 -8.36 17.55 -19.84
CA ARG A 25 -9.41 16.52 -19.98
C ARG A 25 -9.91 16.37 -21.43
N LEU A 26 -9.68 17.37 -22.29
CA LEU A 26 -10.11 17.36 -23.69
C LEU A 26 -9.29 16.38 -24.54
N ASP A 27 -8.04 16.13 -24.15
CA ASP A 27 -7.15 15.21 -24.83
C ASP A 27 -7.62 13.74 -24.74
N LYS A 28 -8.55 13.43 -23.82
CA LYS A 28 -9.14 12.09 -23.62
C LYS A 28 -8.11 10.96 -23.44
N ILE A 29 -6.89 11.30 -23.02
CA ILE A 29 -5.81 10.34 -22.76
C ILE A 29 -6.13 9.56 -21.47
N ARG A 30 -6.03 8.22 -21.55
CA ARG A 30 -6.20 7.34 -20.38
C ARG A 30 -5.07 7.55 -19.37
N ASN A 31 -5.39 7.41 -18.08
CA ASN A 31 -4.44 7.62 -17.00
C ASN A 31 -3.22 6.68 -17.07
N GLU A 32 -3.40 5.47 -17.59
CA GLU A 32 -2.31 4.49 -17.82
C GLU A 32 -1.23 5.05 -18.74
N PHE A 33 -1.61 5.71 -19.85
CA PHE A 33 -0.65 6.33 -20.76
C PHE A 33 0.06 7.52 -20.13
N ILE A 34 -0.66 8.34 -19.34
CA ILE A 34 -0.05 9.47 -18.63
C ILE A 34 1.03 8.96 -17.67
N ARG A 35 0.70 7.98 -16.84
CA ARG A 35 1.67 7.35 -15.92
C ARG A 35 2.83 6.71 -16.67
N GLY A 36 2.56 6.04 -17.79
CA GLY A 36 3.58 5.43 -18.66
C GLY A 36 4.57 6.46 -19.20
N SER A 37 4.11 7.63 -19.67
CA SER A 37 4.96 8.71 -20.14
C SER A 37 5.90 9.26 -19.07
N PHE A 38 5.40 9.37 -17.83
CA PHE A 38 6.22 9.80 -16.69
C PHE A 38 7.04 8.65 -16.06
N LYS A 39 6.86 7.41 -16.53
CA LYS A 39 7.43 6.19 -15.94
C LYS A 39 7.14 6.08 -14.43
N VAL A 40 5.92 6.41 -14.01
CA VAL A 40 5.49 6.34 -12.61
C VAL A 40 4.57 5.15 -12.40
N ALA A 41 4.85 4.31 -11.41
CA ALA A 41 3.94 3.26 -10.98
C ALA A 41 2.78 3.86 -10.17
N GLU A 42 1.63 3.20 -10.24
CA GLU A 42 0.43 3.66 -9.54
C GLU A 42 0.65 3.86 -8.02
N VAL A 43 0.23 5.01 -7.51
CA VAL A 43 0.43 5.38 -6.10
C VAL A 43 -0.13 4.34 -5.12
N GLN A 44 -1.23 3.66 -5.46
CA GLN A 44 -1.80 2.60 -4.62
C GLN A 44 -0.81 1.46 -4.38
N HIS A 45 -0.03 1.08 -5.41
CA HIS A 45 1.01 0.07 -5.29
C HIS A 45 2.18 0.54 -4.40
N LYS A 46 2.56 1.82 -4.47
CA LYS A 46 3.58 2.41 -3.58
C LYS A 46 3.13 2.41 -2.12
N MET A 47 1.85 2.70 -1.89
CA MET A 47 1.25 2.70 -0.57
C MET A 47 1.17 1.27 0.00
N GLN A 48 0.79 0.30 -0.83
CA GLN A 48 0.82 -1.12 -0.50
C GLN A 48 2.25 -1.57 -0.11
N GLU A 49 3.25 -1.27 -0.95
CA GLU A 49 4.65 -1.59 -0.65
C GLU A 49 5.08 -0.96 0.69
N SER A 50 4.74 0.30 0.94
CA SER A 50 5.13 1.01 2.16
C SER A 50 4.50 0.38 3.41
N ARG A 51 3.22 -0.01 3.34
CA ARG A 51 2.53 -0.72 4.44
C ARG A 51 3.20 -2.05 4.74
N LEU A 52 3.48 -2.85 3.71
CA LEU A 52 4.13 -4.16 3.86
C LEU A 52 5.58 -4.04 4.32
N ARG A 53 6.29 -2.98 3.89
CA ARG A 53 7.64 -2.68 4.38
C ARG A 53 7.64 -2.41 5.88
N TRP A 54 6.68 -1.61 6.37
CA TRP A 54 6.49 -1.37 7.80
C TRP A 54 6.09 -2.64 8.55
N TYR A 55 5.12 -3.41 8.03
CA TYR A 55 4.70 -4.66 8.65
C TYR A 55 5.86 -5.65 8.82
N GLY A 56 6.64 -5.88 7.76
CA GLY A 56 7.83 -6.73 7.84
C GLY A 56 8.90 -6.17 8.78
N HIS A 57 9.02 -4.84 8.92
CA HIS A 57 9.90 -4.26 9.95
C HIS A 57 9.43 -4.65 11.35
N VAL A 58 8.13 -4.50 11.63
CA VAL A 58 7.56 -4.81 12.95
C VAL A 58 7.68 -6.30 13.26
N MET A 59 7.30 -7.20 12.34
CA MET A 59 7.36 -8.66 12.55
C MET A 59 8.77 -9.22 12.80
N ARG A 60 9.82 -8.49 12.40
CA ARG A 60 11.22 -8.85 12.68
C ARG A 60 11.75 -8.29 14.00
N ARG A 61 10.99 -7.45 14.70
CA ARG A 61 11.37 -6.97 16.03
C ARG A 61 11.14 -8.06 17.07
N ASP A 62 11.89 -7.96 18.16
CA ASP A 62 11.69 -8.83 19.30
C ASP A 62 10.28 -8.69 19.89
N LYS A 63 9.76 -9.77 20.48
CA LYS A 63 8.41 -9.81 21.05
C LYS A 63 8.22 -8.82 22.21
N SER A 64 9.30 -8.50 22.95
CA SER A 64 9.26 -7.50 24.02
C SER A 64 9.16 -6.06 23.49
N HIS A 65 9.52 -5.84 22.21
CA HIS A 65 9.52 -4.51 21.61
C HIS A 65 8.09 -3.95 21.52
N MET A 66 7.93 -2.69 21.91
CA MET A 66 6.63 -2.01 22.00
C MET A 66 5.77 -2.16 20.73
N THR A 67 6.36 -1.99 19.54
CA THR A 67 5.62 -2.11 18.28
C THR A 67 5.07 -3.51 18.04
N GLN A 68 5.82 -4.55 18.44
CA GLN A 68 5.39 -5.93 18.28
C GLN A 68 4.29 -6.27 19.29
N ARG A 69 4.40 -5.76 20.52
CA ARG A 69 3.35 -5.87 21.53
C ARG A 69 2.05 -5.21 21.06
N VAL A 70 2.12 -3.97 20.56
CA VAL A 70 0.94 -3.26 20.05
C VAL A 70 0.30 -4.00 18.87
N MET A 71 1.10 -4.60 17.99
CA MET A 71 0.59 -5.41 16.89
C MET A 71 -0.10 -6.70 17.34
N ALA A 72 0.25 -7.24 18.51
CA ALA A 72 -0.35 -8.43 19.08
C ALA A 72 -1.62 -8.14 19.90
N ILE A 73 -1.95 -6.87 20.14
CA ILE A 73 -3.18 -6.50 20.85
C ILE A 73 -4.38 -6.86 19.96
N ASP A 74 -5.31 -7.62 20.53
CA ASP A 74 -6.56 -7.93 19.86
C ASP A 74 -7.40 -6.66 19.69
N GLU A 75 -7.94 -6.45 18.48
CA GLU A 75 -8.79 -5.29 18.15
C GLU A 75 -10.18 -5.38 18.82
N GLY A 76 -10.45 -6.50 19.53
CA GLY A 76 -11.68 -6.75 20.25
C GLY A 76 -12.86 -7.13 19.34
N LYS A 77 -14.04 -7.28 19.94
CA LYS A 77 -15.26 -7.65 19.20
C LYS A 77 -15.70 -6.51 18.29
N ARG A 78 -15.93 -6.82 17.01
CA ARG A 78 -16.46 -5.86 16.03
C ARG A 78 -17.97 -5.71 16.18
N GLY A 79 -18.45 -4.48 16.09
CA GLY A 79 -19.90 -4.20 16.01
C GLY A 79 -20.54 -4.75 14.74
N ARG A 80 -21.87 -4.92 14.78
CA ARG A 80 -22.68 -5.34 13.63
C ARG A 80 -22.70 -4.25 12.54
N GLY A 81 -22.82 -4.65 11.27
CA GLY A 81 -22.93 -3.74 10.12
C GLY A 81 -21.65 -3.64 9.29
N ARG A 82 -21.30 -2.41 8.85
CA ARG A 82 -20.09 -2.11 8.05
C ARG A 82 -19.04 -1.38 8.90
N PRO A 83 -18.37 -2.07 9.84
CA PRO A 83 -17.31 -1.45 10.63
C PRO A 83 -16.16 -1.01 9.74
N LEU A 84 -15.44 0.02 10.19
CA LEU A 84 -14.27 0.52 9.47
C LEU A 84 -13.22 -0.59 9.29
N THR A 85 -12.54 -0.55 8.15
CA THR A 85 -11.41 -1.44 7.88
C THR A 85 -10.26 -1.04 8.79
N THR A 86 -9.78 -2.00 9.58
CA THR A 86 -8.65 -1.77 10.47
C THR A 86 -7.33 -1.95 9.71
N TRP A 87 -6.26 -1.39 10.27
CA TRP A 87 -4.94 -1.46 9.66
C TRP A 87 -4.50 -2.90 9.41
N THR A 88 -4.70 -3.77 10.39
CA THR A 88 -4.39 -5.21 10.35
C THR A 88 -5.10 -5.90 9.19
N ARG A 89 -6.41 -5.63 9.03
CA ARG A 89 -7.22 -6.14 7.91
C ARG A 89 -6.70 -5.66 6.55
N THR A 90 -6.30 -4.40 6.43
CA THR A 90 -5.71 -3.87 5.19
C THR A 90 -4.41 -4.59 4.84
N VAL A 91 -3.51 -4.77 5.82
CA VAL A 91 -2.23 -5.47 5.61
C VAL A 91 -2.45 -6.93 5.23
N PHE A 92 -3.37 -7.65 5.89
CA PHE A 92 -3.70 -9.02 5.51
C PHE A 92 -4.30 -9.12 4.11
N ASN A 93 -5.14 -8.16 3.71
CA ASN A 93 -5.63 -8.10 2.33
C ASN A 93 -4.48 -7.86 1.34
N ASP A 94 -3.57 -6.93 1.63
CA ASP A 94 -2.39 -6.67 0.80
C ASP A 94 -1.52 -7.94 0.65
N MET A 95 -1.24 -8.63 1.76
CA MET A 95 -0.51 -9.90 1.74
C MET A 95 -1.25 -10.95 0.91
N LYS A 96 -2.58 -11.06 1.05
CA LYS A 96 -3.40 -11.98 0.25
C LYS A 96 -3.32 -11.67 -1.24
N THR A 97 -3.34 -10.39 -1.65
CA THR A 97 -3.21 -10.02 -3.07
C THR A 97 -1.86 -10.39 -3.69
N LEU A 98 -0.83 -10.52 -2.85
CA LEU A 98 0.54 -10.85 -3.26
C LEU A 98 0.92 -12.32 -2.97
N GLY A 99 0.03 -13.12 -2.40
CA GLY A 99 0.33 -14.49 -1.98
C GLY A 99 1.40 -14.58 -0.87
N LEU A 100 1.51 -13.56 -0.02
CA LEU A 100 2.51 -13.48 1.04
C LEU A 100 1.99 -14.10 2.33
N THR A 101 2.91 -14.71 3.09
CA THR A 101 2.66 -15.17 4.45
C THR A 101 3.50 -14.40 5.47
N PRO A 102 3.06 -14.26 6.73
CA PRO A 102 3.81 -13.57 7.77
C PRO A 102 5.22 -14.14 8.00
N GLU A 103 5.41 -15.45 7.81
CA GLU A 103 6.70 -16.14 8.02
C GLU A 103 7.75 -15.66 7.01
N MET A 104 7.32 -15.26 5.81
CA MET A 104 8.21 -14.71 4.78
C MET A 104 8.88 -13.40 5.22
N THR A 105 8.38 -12.72 6.26
CA THR A 105 8.97 -11.48 6.75
C THR A 105 10.37 -11.68 7.35
N GLN A 106 10.73 -12.88 7.78
CA GLN A 106 12.05 -13.15 8.37
C GLN A 106 13.18 -13.10 7.33
N ASP A 107 12.92 -13.59 6.12
CA ASP A 107 13.84 -13.45 5.00
C ASP A 107 13.73 -12.04 4.40
N ARG A 108 14.71 -11.19 4.70
CA ARG A 108 14.74 -9.80 4.23
C ARG A 108 14.81 -9.68 2.71
N ILE A 109 15.53 -10.58 2.04
CA ILE A 109 15.74 -10.51 0.59
C ILE A 109 14.46 -10.93 -0.10
N LYS A 110 13.89 -12.08 0.29
CA LYS A 110 12.61 -12.56 -0.23
C LYS A 110 11.50 -11.55 0.03
N TRP A 111 11.37 -11.05 1.26
CA TRP A 111 10.37 -10.03 1.60
C TRP A 111 10.51 -8.79 0.73
N ARG A 112 11.71 -8.21 0.64
CA ARG A 112 11.95 -6.99 -0.14
C ARG A 112 11.61 -7.18 -1.61
N THR A 113 11.99 -8.31 -2.19
CA THR A 113 11.74 -8.60 -3.61
C THR A 113 10.24 -8.81 -3.87
N SER A 114 9.54 -9.53 -3.00
CA SER A 114 8.12 -9.84 -3.18
C SER A 114 7.18 -8.64 -2.98
N ILE A 115 7.55 -7.66 -2.14
CA ILE A 115 6.72 -6.46 -1.92
C ILE A 115 7.02 -5.31 -2.91
N ARG A 116 8.10 -5.42 -3.69
CA ARG A 116 8.62 -4.30 -4.49
C ARG A 116 7.63 -3.91 -5.59
N ARG A 117 7.21 -2.65 -5.60
CA ARG A 117 6.39 -2.00 -6.63
C ARG A 117 7.15 -0.77 -7.15
N ALA A 118 8.30 -1.05 -7.76
CA ALA A 118 9.16 -0.01 -8.32
C ALA A 118 8.53 0.67 -9.54
N ASP A 119 8.96 1.89 -9.79
CA ASP A 119 8.62 2.59 -11.03
C ASP A 119 9.23 1.84 -12.23
N PRO A 120 8.52 1.77 -13.36
CA PRO A 120 9.06 1.18 -14.58
C PRO A 120 10.34 1.92 -15.01
N LYS A 121 11.32 1.18 -15.53
CA LYS A 121 12.58 1.73 -16.05
C LYS A 121 12.38 2.41 -17.40
#